data_AF-A0A0Q6VIG8-F1
#
_entry.id   AF-A0A0Q6VIG8-F1
#
_cell.length_a   1.000
_cell.length_b   1.000
_cell.length_c   1.000
_cell.angle_alpha   90.00
_cell.angle_beta   90.00
_cell.angle_gamma   90.00
#
_symmetry.space_group_name_H-M   'P 1'
#
loop_
_entity.id
_entity.type
_entity.pdbx_description
1 polymer ?
#
loop_
_entity_poly.entity_id
_entity_poly.type
_entity_poly.pdbx_seq_one_letter_code
_entity_poly.pdbx_strand_id
1 'polypeptide(L)' 'MQCPFCGEGSLVHQTRDMPYTYDGESTVIPNVTGDFCGACGECVFTDRESKRIGDAMLAFNKAVNARNAAA' A
#
# COMPACT_ATOMS: atom_id res chain seq x y z
N MET A 1 2.12 16.96 9.04
CA MET A 1 2.08 16.64 10.50
C MET A 1 3.29 15.79 10.85
N GLN A 2 3.74 15.73 12.11
CA GLN A 2 4.80 14.80 12.52
C GLN A 2 4.31 13.36 12.38
N CYS A 3 5.17 12.46 11.90
CA CYS A 3 4.83 11.06 11.74
C CYS A 3 4.57 10.43 13.11
N PRO A 4 3.39 9.81 13.35
CA PRO A 4 3.07 9.21 14.64
C PRO A 4 3.86 7.91 14.89
N PHE A 5 4.45 7.31 13.86
CA PHE A 5 5.20 6.07 13.96
C PHE A 5 6.65 6.28 14.39
N CYS A 6 7.41 7.13 13.68
CA CYS A 6 8.82 7.36 14.00
C CYS A 6 9.07 8.61 14.84
N GLY A 7 8.14 9.57 14.88
CA GLY A 7 8.36 10.85 15.57
C GLY A 7 9.41 11.76 14.94
N GLU A 8 10.02 11.41 13.81
CA GLU A 8 11.12 12.21 13.22
C GLU A 8 10.71 12.87 11.89
N GLY A 9 10.08 12.11 11.00
CA GLY A 9 9.71 12.60 9.68
C GLY A 9 8.41 13.39 9.67
N SER A 10 8.34 14.40 8.80
CA SER A 10 7.07 15.04 8.46
C SER A 10 6.31 14.21 7.42
N LEU A 11 5.00 14.08 7.64
CA LEU A 11 4.06 13.51 6.69
C LEU A 11 3.78 14.49 5.57
N VAL A 12 3.97 14.03 4.33
CA VAL A 12 3.70 14.77 3.09
C VAL A 12 2.52 14.12 2.38
N HIS A 13 1.48 14.91 2.11
CA HIS A 13 0.35 14.47 1.31
C HIS A 13 0.73 14.37 -0.16
N GLN A 14 0.59 13.19 -0.75
CA GLN A 14 0.92 12.97 -2.16
C GLN A 14 0.16 11.76 -2.73
N THR A 15 0.22 11.63 -4.05
CA THR A 15 -0.28 10.47 -4.79
C THR A 15 0.89 9.77 -5.46
N ARG A 16 1.04 8.46 -5.24
CA ARG A 16 2.09 7.66 -5.86
C ARG A 16 1.65 6.22 -6.06
N ASP A 17 2.32 5.54 -6.96
CA ASP A 17 2.18 4.10 -7.11
C ASP A 17 2.87 3.37 -5.96
N MET A 18 2.22 2.32 -5.44
CA MET A 18 2.76 1.52 -4.33
C MET A 18 3.04 0.09 -4.76
N PRO A 19 4.28 -0.41 -4.61
CA PRO A 19 4.57 -1.81 -4.83
C PRO A 19 3.89 -2.68 -3.78
N TYR A 20 3.40 -3.84 -4.19
CA TYR A 20 2.82 -4.84 -3.32
C TYR A 20 3.31 -6.22 -3.72
N THR A 21 3.81 -6.99 -2.75
CA THR A 21 4.29 -8.35 -2.95
C THR A 21 3.48 -9.30 -2.07
N TYR A 22 3.01 -10.40 -2.66
CA TYR A 22 2.28 -11.46 -1.98
C TYR A 22 2.70 -12.82 -2.55
N ASP A 23 3.08 -13.74 -1.67
CA ASP A 23 3.50 -15.11 -2.02
C ASP A 23 4.56 -15.17 -3.14
N GLY A 24 5.57 -14.30 -3.05
CA GLY A 24 6.68 -14.19 -4.03
C GLY A 24 6.32 -13.45 -5.33
N GLU A 25 5.05 -13.16 -5.56
CA GLU A 25 4.55 -12.44 -6.74
C GLU A 25 4.39 -10.94 -6.43
N SER A 26 4.76 -10.07 -7.37
CA SER A 26 4.72 -8.62 -7.17
C SER A 26 3.79 -7.91 -8.15
N THR A 27 3.15 -6.86 -7.68
CA THR A 27 2.30 -5.96 -8.46
C THR A 27 2.49 -4.51 -7.99
N VAL A 28 1.81 -3.59 -8.65
CA VAL A 28 1.74 -2.17 -8.29
C VAL A 28 0.28 -1.79 -8.09
N ILE A 29 -0.01 -1.15 -6.95
CA ILE A 29 -1.30 -0.51 -6.69
C ILE A 29 -1.16 0.95 -7.16
N PRO A 30 -1.85 1.34 -8.24
CA PRO A 30 -1.64 2.66 -8.81
C PRO A 30 -2.36 3.76 -8.03
N ASN A 31 -1.85 4.98 -8.18
CA ASN A 31 -2.48 6.23 -7.74
C ASN A 31 -2.90 6.23 -6.26
N VAL A 32 -2.06 5.69 -5.37
CA VAL A 32 -2.32 5.68 -3.94
C VAL A 32 -2.11 7.06 -3.34
N THR A 33 -3.18 7.62 -2.77
CA THR A 33 -3.18 8.97 -2.20
C THR A 33 -3.21 8.93 -0.67
N GLY A 34 -2.21 9.52 -0.04
CA GLY A 34 -2.07 9.50 1.41
C GLY A 34 -0.99 10.42 1.91
N ASP A 35 -0.76 10.34 3.21
CA ASP A 35 0.28 11.06 3.91
C ASP A 35 1.48 10.14 4.12
N PHE A 36 2.63 10.50 3.56
CA PHE A 36 3.81 9.64 3.52
C PHE A 36 4.95 10.23 4.32
N CYS A 37 5.57 9.39 5.15
CA CYS A 37 6.77 9.75 5.89
C CYS A 37 8.02 9.44 5.05
N GLY A 38 8.82 10.48 4.75
CA GLY A 38 10.10 10.32 4.06
C GLY A 38 11.21 9.71 4.91
N ALA A 39 11.05 9.66 6.25
CA ALA A 39 12.08 9.16 7.16
C ALA A 39 12.00 7.64 7.36
N CYS A 40 10.81 7.10 7.62
CA CYS A 40 10.61 5.67 7.91
C CYS A 40 9.76 4.92 6.88
N GLY A 41 9.21 5.62 5.88
CA GLY A 41 8.35 5.00 4.86
C GLY A 41 6.90 4.74 5.28
N GLU A 42 6.51 5.14 6.50
CA GLU A 42 5.14 4.99 6.98
C GLU A 42 4.13 5.76 6.12
N CYS A 43 2.92 5.23 6.00
CA CYS A 43 1.86 5.78 5.16
C CYS A 43 0.55 5.87 5.98
N VAL A 44 -0.07 7.05 6.01
CA VAL A 44 -1.39 7.25 6.64
C VAL A 44 -2.41 7.52 5.54
N PHE A 45 -3.49 6.73 5.54
CA PHE A 45 -4.54 6.80 4.53
C PHE A 45 -5.88 7.17 5.16
N THR A 46 -6.77 7.74 4.34
CA THR A 46 -8.19 7.87 4.71
C THR A 46 -8.87 6.51 4.69
N ASP A 47 -10.00 6.35 5.40
CA ASP A 47 -10.78 5.11 5.38
C ASP A 47 -11.15 4.65 3.96
N ARG A 48 -11.50 5.61 3.09
CA ARG A 48 -11.83 5.34 1.69
C ARG A 48 -10.64 4.77 0.93
N GLU A 49 -9.47 5.37 1.10
CA GLU A 49 -8.27 4.92 0.40
C GLU A 49 -7.77 3.59 0.96
N SER A 50 -7.79 3.41 2.27
CA SER A 50 -7.50 2.12 2.93
C SER A 50 -8.38 1.00 2.37
N LYS A 51 -9.69 1.25 2.19
CA LYS A 51 -10.60 0.28 1.58
C LYS A 51 -10.20 -0.02 0.13
N ARG A 52 -9.90 0.99 -0.69
CA ARG A 52 -9.52 0.82 -2.09
C ARG A 52 -8.23 0.00 -2.24
N ILE A 53 -7.22 0.31 -1.44
CA ILE A 53 -5.96 -0.42 -1.40
C ILE A 53 -6.22 -1.87 -0.97
N GLY A 54 -7.00 -2.09 0.09
CA GLY A 54 -7.35 -3.42 0.59
C GLY A 54 -8.10 -4.28 -0.45
N ASP A 55 -9.06 -3.69 -1.16
CA ASP A 55 -9.78 -4.35 -2.25
C ASP A 55 -8.83 -4.77 -3.39
N ALA A 56 -7.86 -3.90 -3.75
CA ALA A 56 -6.86 -4.19 -4.77
C ALA A 56 -5.89 -5.30 -4.35
N MET A 57 -5.39 -5.26 -3.10
CA MET A 57 -4.55 -6.31 -2.52
C MET A 57 -5.30 -7.65 -2.50
N LEU A 58 -6.56 -7.67 -2.05
CA LEU A 58 -7.36 -8.89 -1.98
C LEU A 58 -7.60 -9.49 -3.38
N ALA A 59 -7.89 -8.65 -4.38
CA ALA A 59 -8.04 -9.09 -5.76
C ALA A 59 -6.75 -9.73 -6.30
N PHE A 60 -5.60 -9.11 -6.04
CA PHE A 60 -4.29 -9.65 -6.41
C PHE A 60 -4.01 -11.00 -5.72
N ASN A 61 -4.23 -11.09 -4.40
CA ASN A 61 -3.99 -12.32 -3.64
C ASN A 61 -4.83 -13.48 -4.14
N LYS A 62 -6.11 -13.23 -4.48
CA LYS A 62 -6.98 -14.25 -5.09
C LYS A 62 -6.44 -14.73 -6.44
N ALA A 63 -5.92 -13.82 -7.27
CA ALA A 63 -5.33 -14.17 -8.55
C ALA A 63 -4.03 -14.98 -8.40
N VAL A 64 -3.17 -14.62 -7.43
CA VAL A 64 -1.96 -15.39 -7.09
C VAL A 64 -2.33 -16.79 -6.61
N ASN A 65 -3.25 -16.91 -5.65
CA ASN A 65 -3.68 -18.20 -5.12
C ASN A 65 -4.32 -19.09 -6.19
N ALA A 66 -5.09 -18.52 -7.11
CA ALA A 66 -5.67 -19.27 -8.22
C ALA A 66 -4.61 -19.80 -9.19
N ARG A 67 -3.55 -19.03 -9.46
CA ARG A 67 -2.40 -19.47 -10.27
C ARG A 67 -1.63 -20.58 -9.56
N ASN A 68 -1.38 -20.43 -8.27
CA ASN A 68 -0.62 -21.40 -7.48
C ASN A 68 -1.40 -22.72 -7.26
N ALA A 69 -2.73 -22.66 -7.14
CA ALA A 69 -3.56 -23.85 -7.03
C ALA A 69 -3.74 -24.62 -8.35
N ALA A 70 -3.45 -23.99 -9.49
CA ALA A 70 -3.51 -24.59 -10.81
C ALA A 70 -2.16 -25.17 -11.29
N ALA A 71 -1.10 -25.00 -10.50
CA ALA A 71 0.25 -25.52 -10.76
C ALA A 71 0.45 -26.85 -10.03
#